data_AF-A0A497EDS3-F1
#
_entry.id   AF-A0A497EDS3-F1
#
_cell.length_a   1.000
_cell.length_b   1.000
_cell.length_c   1.000
_cell.angle_alpha   90.00
_cell.angle_beta   90.00
_cell.angle_gamma   90.00
#
_symmetry.space_group_name_H-M   'P 1'
#
loop_
_entity.id
_entity.type
_entity.pdbx_description
1 polymer ?
#
loop_
_entity_poly.entity_id
_entity_poly.type
_entity_poly.pdbx_seq_one_letter_code
_entity_poly.pdbx_strand_id
1 'polypeptide(L)'
;MIKKSQKKPEESSDKSVQSVAPALLGVSWLVPGLGHLLLGKKVRAAVFFGVIAAGFVTGVLLDGEVGVPRADNPFSWLSTIACAGNGFLYLVRLIWLNGLGGLLSNLPFGLEGGGDPVSAGFGYGKTFLITAGLMNLLAVLDVSDISRGAKS
;
A
#
# COMPACT_ATOMS: atom_id res chain seq x y z
N MET A 1 -4.35 41.57 -55.33
CA MET A 1 -4.49 41.70 -53.86
C MET A 1 -5.13 40.44 -53.31
N ILE A 2 -4.30 39.52 -52.79
CA ILE A 2 -4.75 38.22 -52.27
C ILE A 2 -4.99 38.37 -50.76
N LYS A 3 -6.25 38.21 -50.31
CA LYS A 3 -6.59 38.15 -48.87
C LYS A 3 -5.98 36.87 -48.28
N LYS A 4 -4.92 37.00 -47.47
CA LYS A 4 -4.45 35.89 -46.62
C LYS A 4 -5.46 35.71 -45.48
N SER A 5 -6.18 34.60 -45.51
CA SER A 5 -6.99 34.09 -44.42
C SER A 5 -6.08 33.78 -43.23
N GLN A 6 -6.25 34.52 -42.13
CA GLN A 6 -5.57 34.30 -40.87
C GLN A 6 -6.15 33.03 -40.23
N LYS A 7 -5.39 31.92 -40.27
CA LYS A 7 -5.72 30.69 -39.58
C LYS A 7 -5.51 30.91 -38.08
N LYS A 8 -6.61 30.91 -37.32
CA LYS A 8 -6.67 30.93 -35.86
C LYS A 8 -5.72 29.87 -35.29
N PRO A 9 -4.82 30.19 -34.34
CA PRO A 9 -4.02 29.16 -33.69
C PRO A 9 -4.95 28.21 -32.94
N GLU A 10 -4.90 26.93 -33.32
CA GLU A 10 -5.53 25.84 -32.59
C GLU A 10 -4.96 25.84 -31.17
N GLU A 11 -5.86 26.10 -30.24
CA GLU A 11 -5.72 26.03 -28.81
C GLU A 11 -5.11 24.68 -28.41
N SER A 12 -4.09 24.76 -27.58
CA SER A 12 -3.29 23.68 -27.04
C SER A 12 -4.15 22.55 -26.47
N SER A 13 -4.38 21.51 -27.26
CA SER A 13 -4.76 20.19 -26.75
C SER A 13 -3.51 19.40 -26.35
N ASP A 14 -2.67 20.00 -25.52
CA ASP A 14 -1.78 19.22 -24.67
C ASP A 14 -2.62 18.83 -23.44
N LYS A 15 -3.38 17.75 -23.59
CA LYS A 15 -3.95 17.06 -22.43
C LYS A 15 -2.74 16.50 -21.71
N SER A 16 -2.20 17.33 -20.82
CA SER A 16 -1.20 17.00 -19.84
C SER A 16 -1.48 15.57 -19.38
N VAL A 17 -0.56 14.66 -19.66
CA VAL A 17 -0.46 13.45 -18.83
C VAL A 17 -0.33 14.02 -17.43
N GLN A 18 -1.44 14.06 -16.68
CA GLN A 18 -1.47 14.53 -15.30
C GLN A 18 -0.54 13.58 -14.58
N SER A 19 0.72 14.00 -14.44
CA SER A 19 1.77 13.20 -13.86
C SER A 19 1.33 12.97 -12.43
N VAL A 20 0.88 11.76 -12.14
CA VAL A 20 0.52 11.36 -10.78
C VAL A 20 1.77 11.60 -9.97
N ALA A 21 1.73 12.58 -9.06
CA ALA A 21 2.91 12.94 -8.28
C ALA A 21 3.40 11.67 -7.56
N PRO A 22 4.63 11.18 -7.81
CA PRO A 22 5.14 9.96 -7.16
C PRO A 22 5.05 10.03 -5.64
N ALA A 23 5.15 11.24 -5.10
CA ALA A 23 4.94 11.54 -3.68
C ALA A 23 3.53 11.19 -3.19
N LEU A 24 2.48 11.43 -3.99
CA LEU A 24 1.10 11.08 -3.65
C LEU A 24 0.95 9.57 -3.49
N LEU A 25 1.50 8.79 -4.43
CA LEU A 25 1.46 7.32 -4.37
C LEU A 25 2.27 6.79 -3.17
N GLY A 26 3.46 7.36 -2.92
CA GLY A 26 4.28 7.00 -1.78
C GLY A 26 3.56 7.23 -0.44
N VAL A 27 2.91 8.38 -0.27
CA VAL A 27 2.14 8.69 0.94
C VAL A 27 0.90 7.80 1.07
N SER A 28 0.23 7.50 -0.04
CA SER A 28 -0.92 6.58 -0.07
C SER A 28 -0.55 5.16 0.31
N TRP A 29 0.63 4.72 -0.10
CA TRP A 29 1.16 3.40 0.24
C TRP A 29 1.59 3.35 1.70
N LEU A 30 2.28 4.39 2.18
CA LEU A 30 2.79 4.43 3.55
C LEU A 30 1.66 4.42 4.57
N VAL A 31 0.63 5.24 4.40
CA VAL A 31 -0.50 5.29 5.33
C VAL A 31 -1.80 4.94 4.59
N PRO A 32 -2.47 3.83 4.97
CA PRO A 32 -3.70 3.42 4.33
C PRO A 32 -4.74 4.54 4.30
N GLY A 33 -5.31 4.84 3.13
CA GLY A 33 -6.34 5.86 2.95
C GLY A 33 -5.87 7.31 2.93
N LEU A 34 -4.58 7.60 3.16
CA LEU A 34 -4.08 8.99 3.20
C LEU A 34 -4.10 9.64 1.80
N GLY A 35 -3.91 8.86 0.74
CA GLY A 35 -4.08 9.32 -0.64
C GLY A 35 -5.48 9.84 -0.95
N HIS A 36 -6.51 9.12 -0.49
CA HIS A 36 -7.90 9.55 -0.64
C HIS A 36 -8.19 10.82 0.16
N LEU A 37 -7.56 11.01 1.32
CA LEU A 37 -7.69 12.27 2.08
C LEU A 37 -7.10 13.45 1.32
N LEU A 38 -5.91 13.30 0.73
CA LEU A 38 -5.25 14.35 -0.05
C LEU A 38 -6.05 14.73 -1.30
N LEU A 39 -6.78 13.78 -1.88
CA LEU A 39 -7.72 14.01 -2.98
C LEU A 39 -9.11 14.51 -2.52
N GLY A 40 -9.29 14.82 -1.22
CA GLY A 40 -10.54 15.34 -0.65
C GLY A 40 -11.63 14.29 -0.38
N LYS A 41 -11.38 13.01 -0.64
CA LYS A 41 -12.34 11.89 -0.54
C LYS A 41 -12.34 11.26 0.85
N LYS A 42 -12.81 12.03 1.84
CA LYS A 42 -12.79 11.64 3.27
C LYS A 42 -13.48 10.32 3.59
N VAL A 43 -14.63 10.04 2.97
CA VAL A 43 -15.38 8.80 3.21
C VAL A 43 -14.60 7.59 2.72
N ARG A 44 -14.05 7.64 1.50
CA ARG A 44 -13.24 6.53 0.96
C ARG A 44 -12.00 6.29 1.81
N ALA A 45 -11.33 7.36 2.23
CA ALA A 45 -10.19 7.25 3.12
C ALA A 45 -10.51 6.52 4.43
N ALA A 46 -11.59 6.93 5.12
CA ALA A 46 -12.00 6.32 6.38
C ALA A 46 -12.38 4.85 6.21
N VAL A 47 -13.09 4.50 5.13
CA VAL A 47 -13.47 3.11 4.83
C VAL A 47 -12.25 2.25 4.54
N PHE A 48 -11.35 2.68 3.65
CA PHE A 48 -10.14 1.91 3.33
C PHE A 48 -9.24 1.76 4.54
N PHE A 49 -8.99 2.85 5.28
CA PHE A 49 -8.22 2.79 6.52
C PHE A 49 -8.86 1.83 7.52
N GLY A 50 -10.16 1.93 7.75
CA GLY A 50 -10.90 1.08 8.68
C GLY A 50 -10.81 -0.41 8.31
N VAL A 51 -11.04 -0.76 7.04
CA VAL A 51 -11.00 -2.15 6.57
C VAL A 51 -9.58 -2.72 6.64
N ILE A 52 -8.57 -1.96 6.19
CA ILE A 52 -7.17 -2.40 6.20
C ILE A 52 -6.66 -2.54 7.63
N ALA A 53 -6.93 -1.56 8.49
CA ALA A 53 -6.54 -1.61 9.90
C ALA A 53 -7.25 -2.75 10.64
N ALA A 54 -8.56 -2.95 10.43
CA ALA A 54 -9.30 -4.04 11.05
C ALA A 54 -8.78 -5.40 10.58
N GLY A 55 -8.52 -5.58 9.29
CA GLY A 55 -7.93 -6.79 8.74
C GLY A 55 -6.55 -7.06 9.32
N PHE A 56 -5.71 -6.03 9.41
CA PHE A 56 -4.38 -6.15 9.99
C PHE A 56 -4.42 -6.54 11.47
N VAL A 57 -5.21 -5.81 12.27
CA VAL A 57 -5.36 -6.08 13.72
C VAL A 57 -5.92 -7.48 13.94
N THR A 58 -6.96 -7.88 13.20
CA THR A 58 -7.50 -9.25 13.25
C THR A 58 -6.44 -10.28 12.92
N GLY A 59 -5.63 -10.02 11.89
CA GLY A 59 -4.51 -10.86 11.52
C GLY A 59 -3.47 -11.02 12.63
N VAL A 60 -3.15 -9.93 13.34
CA VAL A 60 -2.26 -9.96 14.51
C VAL A 60 -2.88 -10.73 15.68
N LEU A 61 -4.17 -10.50 15.96
CA LEU A 61 -4.89 -11.16 17.07
C LEU A 61 -5.06 -12.66 16.88
N LEU A 62 -5.07 -13.13 15.63
CA LEU A 62 -5.11 -14.55 15.28
C LEU A 62 -3.71 -15.18 15.22
N ASP A 63 -2.72 -14.59 15.88
CA ASP A 63 -1.33 -15.03 15.86
C ASP A 63 -0.73 -15.15 14.45
N GLY A 64 -1.22 -14.33 13.51
CA GLY A 64 -0.69 -14.28 12.17
C GLY A 64 0.76 -13.79 12.13
N GLU A 65 1.58 -14.52 11.38
CA GLU A 65 2.93 -14.14 11.03
C GLU A 65 2.91 -13.11 9.90
N VAL A 66 3.59 -11.97 10.08
CA VAL A 66 3.85 -11.05 8.97
C VAL A 66 4.93 -11.62 8.05
N GLY A 67 4.74 -11.49 6.74
CA GLY A 67 5.69 -12.05 5.77
C GLY A 67 7.08 -11.43 5.91
N VAL A 68 8.08 -12.27 6.17
CA VAL A 68 9.50 -11.90 6.20
C VAL A 68 10.26 -12.69 5.14
N PRO A 69 11.27 -12.12 4.47
CA PRO A 69 11.94 -12.80 3.38
C PRO A 69 12.87 -13.88 3.94
N ARG A 70 12.74 -15.10 3.42
CA ARG A 70 13.59 -16.23 3.79
C ARG A 70 14.24 -16.82 2.55
N ALA A 71 15.50 -17.23 2.68
CA ALA A 71 16.28 -17.77 1.57
C ALA A 71 15.87 -19.20 1.19
N ASP A 72 15.29 -19.94 2.13
CA ASP A 72 14.85 -21.32 1.97
C ASP A 72 13.49 -21.44 1.26
N ASN A 73 12.64 -20.41 1.36
CA ASN A 73 11.25 -20.45 0.89
C ASN A 73 10.92 -19.27 -0.04
N PRO A 74 10.83 -19.50 -1.37
CA PRO A 74 10.47 -18.46 -2.34
C PRO A 74 9.11 -17.79 -2.07
N PHE A 75 8.12 -18.54 -1.58
CA PHE A 75 6.81 -18.00 -1.21
C PHE A 75 6.86 -16.97 -0.08
N SER A 76 7.90 -17.02 0.76
CA SER A 76 8.10 -16.04 1.84
C SER A 76 8.30 -14.64 1.27
N TRP A 77 8.93 -14.51 0.10
CA TRP A 77 9.09 -13.23 -0.59
C TRP A 77 7.77 -12.66 -1.08
N LEU A 78 6.89 -13.51 -1.63
CA LEU A 78 5.57 -13.07 -2.07
C LEU A 78 4.74 -12.57 -0.87
N SER A 79 4.76 -13.32 0.23
CA SER A 79 4.11 -12.92 1.47
C SER A 79 4.69 -11.62 2.02
N THR A 80 6.01 -11.43 1.90
CA THR A 80 6.71 -10.20 2.34
C THR A 80 6.26 -9.01 1.51
N ILE A 81 6.23 -9.13 0.19
CA ILE A 81 5.79 -8.04 -0.70
C ILE A 81 4.32 -7.69 -0.42
N ALA A 82 3.46 -8.71 -0.26
CA ALA A 82 2.06 -8.49 0.08
C ALA A 82 1.92 -7.79 1.45
N CYS A 83 2.64 -8.26 2.48
CA CYS A 83 2.58 -7.67 3.82
C CYS A 83 3.21 -6.27 3.87
N ALA A 84 4.27 -6.01 3.12
CA ALA A 84 4.85 -4.68 2.93
C ALA A 84 3.85 -3.72 2.29
N GLY A 85 2.87 -4.23 1.55
CA GLY A 85 1.69 -3.50 1.12
C GLY A 85 0.95 -2.78 2.24
N ASN A 86 0.96 -3.26 3.49
CA ASN A 86 0.35 -2.58 4.63
C ASN A 86 1.08 -1.29 5.05
N GLY A 87 2.22 -0.98 4.44
CA GLY A 87 2.98 0.25 4.66
C GLY A 87 3.40 0.41 6.11
N PHE A 88 2.93 1.47 6.75
CA PHE A 88 3.26 1.83 8.12
C PHE A 88 2.88 0.74 9.14
N LEU A 89 1.75 0.05 8.96
CA LEU A 89 1.32 -1.01 9.89
C LEU A 89 2.32 -2.17 9.92
N TYR A 90 2.89 -2.52 8.77
CA TYR A 90 3.93 -3.55 8.66
C TYR A 90 5.22 -3.13 9.35
N LEU A 91 5.66 -1.88 9.15
CA LEU A 91 6.84 -1.33 9.83
C LEU A 91 6.67 -1.32 11.35
N VAL A 92 5.52 -0.86 11.84
CA VAL A 92 5.21 -0.86 13.28
C VAL A 92 5.29 -2.27 13.86
N ARG A 93 4.70 -3.26 13.17
CA ARG A 93 4.75 -4.65 13.63
C ARG A 93 6.17 -5.21 13.62
N LEU A 94 6.97 -4.94 12.59
CA LEU A 94 8.37 -5.38 12.54
C LEU A 94 9.21 -4.76 13.65
N ILE A 95 9.06 -3.45 13.89
CA ILE A 95 9.76 -2.74 14.98
C ILE A 95 9.32 -3.29 16.34
N TRP A 96 8.03 -3.61 16.49
CA TRP A 96 7.52 -4.21 17.73
C TRP A 96 8.15 -5.57 18.02
N LEU A 97 8.30 -6.41 17.00
CA LEU A 97 8.84 -7.77 17.15
C LEU A 97 10.36 -7.80 17.27
N ASN A 98 11.06 -7.05 16.43
CA ASN A 98 12.52 -7.16 16.28
C ASN A 98 13.28 -6.00 16.97
N GLY A 99 12.56 -4.98 17.44
CA GLY A 99 13.15 -3.71 17.82
C GLY A 99 13.67 -2.90 16.62
N LEU A 100 13.97 -1.62 16.83
CA LEU A 100 14.54 -0.77 15.79
C LEU A 100 15.97 -1.19 15.42
N GLY A 101 16.76 -1.60 16.42
CA GLY A 101 18.12 -2.10 16.21
C GLY A 101 18.15 -3.42 15.42
N GLY A 102 17.30 -4.37 15.80
CA GLY A 102 17.19 -5.67 15.12
C GLY A 102 16.67 -5.54 13.70
N LEU A 103 15.78 -4.58 13.43
CA LEU A 103 15.33 -4.29 12.07
C LEU A 103 16.49 -3.82 11.17
N LEU A 104 17.34 -2.92 11.65
CA LEU A 104 18.46 -2.38 10.85
C LEU A 104 19.60 -3.39 10.69
N SER A 105 19.86 -4.24 11.67
CA SER A 105 20.95 -5.22 11.62
C SER A 105 20.61 -6.49 10.85
N ASN A 106 19.35 -6.93 10.86
CA ASN A 106 18.92 -8.20 10.27
C ASN A 106 18.14 -8.04 8.96
N LEU A 107 18.22 -6.86 8.33
CA LEU A 107 17.63 -6.65 7.01
C LEU A 107 18.57 -7.19 5.91
N PRO A 108 18.06 -7.91 4.90
CA PRO A 108 16.70 -8.43 4.76
C PRO A 108 16.47 -9.77 5.48
N PHE A 109 17.51 -10.54 5.76
CA PHE A 109 17.40 -11.91 6.27
C PHE A 109 17.67 -11.98 7.79
N GLY A 110 16.75 -12.60 8.54
CA GLY A 110 16.85 -12.75 10.00
C GLY A 110 15.80 -11.96 10.78
N LEU A 111 14.81 -11.38 10.10
CA LEU A 111 13.65 -10.77 10.75
C LEU A 111 12.65 -11.83 11.21
N GLU A 112 12.11 -11.66 12.40
CA GLU A 112 11.02 -12.45 12.92
C GLU A 112 9.68 -11.83 12.51
N GLY A 113 8.85 -12.64 11.84
CA GLY A 113 7.48 -12.28 11.46
C GLY A 113 6.47 -12.42 12.60
N GLY A 114 6.89 -12.98 13.74
CA GLY A 114 6.05 -13.28 14.90
C GLY A 114 4.96 -14.31 14.60
N GLY A 115 4.01 -14.44 15.52
CA GLY A 115 2.95 -15.44 15.44
C GLY A 115 3.39 -16.82 15.95
N ASP A 116 2.41 -17.64 16.32
CA ASP A 116 2.63 -19.00 16.82
C ASP A 116 2.06 -20.02 15.82
N PRO A 117 2.90 -20.81 15.12
CA PRO A 117 2.44 -21.83 14.17
C PRO A 117 1.53 -22.91 14.78
N VAL A 118 1.53 -23.07 16.10
CA VAL A 118 0.69 -24.04 16.81
C VAL A 118 -0.71 -23.46 17.09
N SER A 119 -0.88 -22.14 17.01
CA SER A 119 -2.18 -21.49 17.19
C SER A 119 -3.16 -21.86 16.08
N ALA A 120 -4.39 -22.20 16.46
CA ALA A 120 -5.47 -22.51 15.51
C ALA A 120 -5.78 -21.31 14.57
N GLY A 121 -5.50 -20.09 15.02
CA GLY A 121 -5.70 -18.86 14.25
C GLY A 121 -4.60 -18.60 13.21
N PHE A 122 -3.43 -19.22 13.34
CA PHE A 122 -2.20 -18.82 12.63
C PHE A 122 -2.39 -18.67 11.12
N GLY A 123 -2.96 -19.70 10.47
CA GLY A 123 -3.19 -19.69 9.03
C GLY A 123 -4.14 -18.58 8.60
N TYR A 124 -5.25 -18.42 9.32
CA TYR A 124 -6.23 -17.37 9.06
C TYR A 124 -5.65 -15.97 9.30
N GLY A 125 -4.90 -15.81 10.40
CA GLY A 125 -4.26 -14.55 10.75
C GLY A 125 -3.28 -14.10 9.67
N LYS A 126 -2.44 -15.03 9.19
CA LYS A 126 -1.51 -14.77 8.08
C LYS A 126 -2.25 -14.35 6.81
N THR A 127 -3.36 -15.02 6.47
CA THR A 127 -4.19 -14.62 5.32
C THR A 127 -4.75 -13.21 5.48
N PHE A 128 -5.28 -12.85 6.66
CA PHE A 128 -5.77 -11.50 6.92
C PHE A 128 -4.69 -10.43 6.74
N LEU A 129 -3.46 -10.67 7.22
CA LEU A 129 -2.32 -9.74 7.07
C LEU A 129 -1.94 -9.53 5.60
N ILE A 130 -1.89 -10.62 4.82
CA ILE A 130 -1.60 -10.60 3.39
C ILE A 130 -2.71 -9.85 2.65
N THR A 131 -3.98 -10.19 2.90
CA THR A 131 -5.13 -9.56 2.25
C THR A 131 -5.23 -8.08 2.57
N ALA A 132 -4.99 -7.66 3.82
CA ALA A 132 -4.97 -6.25 4.20
C ALA A 132 -3.89 -5.47 3.43
N GLY A 133 -2.71 -6.06 3.26
CA GLY A 133 -1.62 -5.44 2.52
C GLY A 133 -1.92 -5.31 1.03
N LEU A 134 -2.47 -6.37 0.41
CA LEU A 134 -2.93 -6.32 -0.98
C LEU A 134 -4.06 -5.30 -1.17
N MET A 135 -4.99 -5.20 -0.21
CA MET A 135 -6.07 -4.21 -0.25
C MET A 135 -5.53 -2.78 -0.22
N ASN A 136 -4.47 -2.52 0.56
CA ASN A 136 -3.82 -1.21 0.54
C ASN A 136 -3.17 -0.92 -0.82
N LEU A 137 -2.51 -1.90 -1.45
CA LEU A 137 -1.97 -1.73 -2.79
C LEU A 137 -3.07 -1.40 -3.82
N LEU A 138 -4.23 -2.05 -3.72
CA LEU A 138 -5.39 -1.72 -4.56
C LEU A 138 -5.92 -0.31 -4.28
N ALA A 139 -5.94 0.12 -3.01
CA ALA A 139 -6.33 1.48 -2.65
C ALA A 139 -5.37 2.53 -3.24
N VAL A 140 -4.06 2.26 -3.25
CA VAL A 140 -3.06 3.11 -3.92
C VAL A 140 -3.30 3.19 -5.43
N LEU A 141 -3.67 2.08 -6.07
CA LEU A 141 -4.04 2.08 -7.49
C LEU A 141 -5.33 2.89 -7.74
N ASP A 142 -6.34 2.78 -6.88
CA ASP A 142 -7.56 3.60 -6.98
C ASP A 142 -7.24 5.11 -6.83
N VAL A 143 -6.29 5.48 -5.96
CA VAL A 143 -5.80 6.87 -5.86
C VAL A 143 -5.14 7.31 -7.18
N SER A 144 -4.31 6.45 -7.79
CA SER A 144 -3.70 6.72 -9.10
C SER A 144 -4.77 6.97 -10.16
N ASP A 145 -5.80 6.13 -10.22
CA ASP A 145 -6.88 6.26 -11.20
C ASP A 145 -7.70 7.54 -11.00
N ILE A 146 -8.02 7.90 -9.75
CA ILE A 146 -8.71 9.16 -9.42
C ILE A 146 -7.85 10.36 -9.83
N SER A 147 -6.54 10.31 -9.55
CA SER A 147 -5.62 11.40 -9.86
C SER A 147 -5.43 11.63 -11.36
N ARG A 148 -5.64 10.59 -12.19
CA ARG A 148 -5.62 10.68 -13.67
C ARG A 148 -6.96 11.15 -14.27
N GLY A 149 -7.95 11.45 -13.43
CA GLY A 149 -9.30 11.80 -13.86
C GLY A 149 -10.09 10.64 -14.45
N ALA A 150 -9.63 9.39 -14.28
CA ALA A 150 -10.34 8.21 -14.75
C ALA A 150 -11.58 7.89 -13.89
N LYS A 151 -11.66 8.43 -12.67
CA LYS A 151 -12.74 8.13 -11.72
C LYS A 151 -13.00 9.31 -10.77
N SER A 152 -14.28 9.58 -10.53
CA SER A 152 -14.74 10.72 -9.73
C SER A 152 -15.05 10.41 -8.27
#